data_AF-A0A1H3ZYW8-F1
#
_entry.id   AF-A0A1H3ZYW8-F1
#
_cell.length_a   1.000
_cell.length_b   1.000
_cell.length_c   1.000
_cell.angle_alpha   90.00
_cell.angle_beta   90.00
_cell.angle_gamma   90.00
#
_symmetry.space_group_name_H-M   'P 1'
#
loop_
_entity.id
_entity.type
_entity.pdbx_description
1 polymer ?
#
loop_
_entity_poly.entity_id
_entity_poly.type
_entity_poly.pdbx_seq_one_letter_code
_entity_poly.pdbx_strand_id
1 'polypeptide(L)'
;MGRAKVKRKSTTVDMTAMCDVAFLLLTFFILTTKFKPDEKIPITTPSSVASKIAPEKNFIMISLDKNGHAFLNSDMVPVKEQALDLINQEQNLGLTPGEIHKLAVMPIIGTSFNNLKAYSQLPVAALNDKLPGIPIQDTANNQLKVWMKAFVSVQRDLISDDPNAKMAVILKGDNVAKFPEFKNVIAALTENSILEFQMVTNPEGVPSGTELWKKAQSEGAKLEPVNG
;
A
#
# COMPACT_ATOMS: atom_id res chain seq x y z
N MET A 1 71.47 39.06 0.63
CA MET A 1 70.19 38.86 -0.09
C MET A 1 69.11 38.54 0.94
N GLY A 2 68.27 39.52 1.29
CA GLY A 2 67.21 39.34 2.31
C GLY A 2 66.03 38.53 1.75
N ARG A 3 65.62 37.46 2.44
CA ARG A 3 64.44 36.68 2.09
C ARG A 3 63.18 37.54 2.22
N ALA A 4 62.42 37.69 1.14
CA ALA A 4 61.14 38.39 1.17
C ALA A 4 60.15 37.65 2.09
N LYS A 5 59.67 38.33 3.14
CA LYS A 5 58.60 37.81 4.02
C LYS A 5 57.27 37.81 3.27
N VAL A 6 56.72 36.64 3.02
CA VAL A 6 55.37 36.47 2.45
C VAL A 6 54.34 36.89 3.51
N LYS A 7 53.54 37.93 3.23
CA LYS A 7 52.41 38.33 4.09
C LYS A 7 51.33 37.25 4.02
N ARG A 8 51.08 36.56 5.14
CA ARG A 8 49.90 35.70 5.31
C ARG A 8 48.67 36.60 5.48
N LYS A 9 47.82 36.70 4.45
CA LYS A 9 46.47 37.26 4.62
C LYS A 9 45.56 36.12 5.11
N SER A 10 44.85 36.37 6.20
CA SER A 10 43.78 35.47 6.67
C SER A 10 42.63 35.55 5.66
N THR A 11 42.34 34.46 4.96
CA THR A 11 41.10 34.30 4.19
C THR A 11 39.98 34.01 5.16
N THR A 12 39.23 35.05 5.56
CA THR A 12 37.96 34.87 6.28
C THR A 12 36.99 34.18 5.33
N VAL A 13 36.67 32.91 5.61
CA VAL A 13 35.64 32.18 4.86
C VAL A 13 34.29 32.72 5.32
N ASP A 14 33.55 33.33 4.41
CA ASP A 14 32.19 33.78 4.67
C ASP A 14 31.27 32.57 4.81
N MET A 15 30.81 32.30 6.04
CA MET A 15 29.90 31.20 6.34
C MET A 15 28.46 31.51 5.90
N THR A 16 28.14 32.77 5.58
CA THR A 16 26.79 33.22 5.21
C THR A 16 26.30 32.50 3.96
N ALA A 17 27.15 32.37 2.94
CA ALA A 17 26.81 31.69 1.70
C ALA A 17 26.62 30.16 1.90
N MET A 18 27.41 29.53 2.79
CA MET A 18 27.31 28.09 3.05
C MET A 18 26.09 27.77 3.93
N CYS A 19 25.77 28.64 4.89
CA CYS A 19 24.63 28.48 5.78
C CYS A 19 23.29 28.61 5.03
N ASP A 20 23.21 29.51 4.04
CA ASP A 20 22.00 29.69 3.21
C ASP A 20 21.73 28.45 2.34
N VAL A 21 22.76 27.92 1.68
CA VAL A 21 22.65 26.67 0.90
C VAL A 21 22.21 25.50 1.78
N ALA A 22 22.74 25.38 3.00
CA ALA A 22 22.33 24.35 3.94
C ALA A 22 20.87 24.51 4.40
N PHE A 23 20.42 25.75 4.62
CA PHE A 23 19.03 26.03 5.00
C PHE A 23 18.05 25.76 3.86
N LEU A 24 18.40 26.10 2.62
CA LEU A 24 17.61 25.76 1.43
C LEU A 24 17.47 24.24 1.25
N LEU A 25 18.54 23.47 1.44
CA LEU A 25 18.46 22.01 1.38
C LEU A 25 17.64 21.43 2.54
N LEU A 26 17.80 21.93 3.76
CA LEU A 26 17.01 21.47 4.90
C LEU A 26 15.52 21.76 4.72
N THR A 27 15.17 22.97 4.29
CA THR A 27 13.77 23.34 4.00
C THR A 27 13.20 22.55 2.83
N PHE A 28 13.98 22.34 1.78
CA PHE A 28 13.60 21.46 0.67
C PHE A 28 13.35 20.02 1.14
N PHE A 29 14.24 19.42 1.94
CA PHE A 29 14.05 18.08 2.48
C PHE A 29 12.82 18.03 3.40
N ILE A 30 12.63 19.00 4.29
CA ILE A 30 11.45 19.05 5.16
C ILE A 30 10.16 19.15 4.32
N LEU A 31 10.11 20.00 3.29
CA LEU A 31 8.91 20.17 2.44
C LEU A 31 8.66 18.96 1.51
N THR A 32 9.71 18.27 1.09
CA THR A 32 9.60 17.07 0.23
C THR A 32 9.39 15.79 1.02
N THR A 33 9.70 15.75 2.32
CA THR A 33 9.39 14.60 3.17
C THR A 33 7.88 14.40 3.25
N LYS A 34 7.41 13.30 2.66
CA LYS A 34 6.06 12.81 2.89
C LYS A 34 6.11 11.93 4.14
N PHE A 35 5.37 12.32 5.17
CA PHE A 35 5.16 11.41 6.30
C PHE A 35 4.54 10.12 5.77
N LYS A 36 5.13 8.98 6.13
CA LYS A 36 4.50 7.69 5.89
C LYS A 36 3.12 7.73 6.58
N PRO A 37 2.00 7.48 5.87
CA PRO A 37 0.69 7.43 6.49
C PRO A 37 0.72 6.43 7.65
N ASP A 38 0.13 6.82 8.79
CA ASP A 38 0.00 5.93 9.94
C ASP A 38 -0.87 4.73 9.56
N GLU A 39 -0.23 3.58 9.33
CA GLU A 39 -0.91 2.34 8.99
C GLU A 39 -1.65 1.83 10.24
N LYS A 40 -2.99 1.88 10.22
CA LYS A 40 -3.84 1.46 11.34
C LYS A 40 -3.67 -0.01 11.73
N ILE A 41 -3.17 -0.84 10.81
CA ILE A 41 -2.80 -2.22 11.07
C ILE A 41 -1.34 -2.39 10.66
N PRO A 42 -0.42 -2.66 11.60
CA PRO A 42 0.99 -2.86 11.28
C PRO A 42 1.14 -4.20 10.55
N ILE A 43 1.42 -4.15 9.25
CA ILE A 43 1.67 -5.35 8.42
C ILE A 43 3.13 -5.34 8.03
N THR A 44 3.89 -6.32 8.54
CA THR A 44 5.31 -6.48 8.23
C THR A 44 5.45 -7.30 6.96
N THR A 45 5.59 -6.62 5.83
CA THR A 45 5.73 -7.29 4.53
C THR A 45 7.07 -8.02 4.40
N PRO A 46 7.09 -9.19 3.73
CA PRO A 46 8.34 -9.88 3.41
C PRO A 46 9.22 -9.03 2.48
N SER A 47 10.53 -9.21 2.53
CA SER A 47 11.48 -8.45 1.70
C SER A 47 11.60 -9.04 0.28
N SER A 48 11.85 -8.20 -0.73
CA SER A 48 12.07 -8.62 -2.12
C SER A 48 12.91 -7.62 -2.89
N VAL A 49 13.70 -8.12 -3.83
CA VAL A 49 14.46 -7.34 -4.81
C VAL A 49 13.61 -6.80 -5.97
N ALA A 50 12.28 -7.02 -5.95
CA ALA A 50 11.37 -6.54 -6.98
C ALA A 50 11.31 -5.01 -7.01
N SER A 51 11.58 -4.41 -8.18
CA SER A 51 11.70 -2.95 -8.36
C SER A 51 10.39 -2.24 -8.72
N LYS A 52 9.27 -2.97 -8.86
CA LYS A 52 8.01 -2.38 -9.28
C LYS A 52 7.31 -1.72 -8.09
N ILE A 53 7.25 -0.39 -8.13
CA ILE A 53 6.57 0.43 -7.12
C ILE A 53 5.07 0.19 -7.20
N ALA A 54 4.44 -0.07 -6.04
CA ALA A 54 2.99 -0.20 -5.93
C ALA A 54 2.32 1.13 -6.30
N PRO A 55 1.23 1.12 -7.09
CA PRO A 55 0.58 2.36 -7.52
C PRO A 55 -0.02 3.11 -6.32
N GLU A 56 0.19 4.42 -6.31
CA GLU A 56 -0.31 5.30 -5.25
C GLU A 56 -1.77 5.73 -5.46
N LYS A 57 -2.32 5.49 -6.65
CA LYS A 57 -3.69 5.86 -7.07
C LYS A 57 -4.34 4.72 -7.85
N ASN A 58 -5.68 4.69 -7.84
CA ASN A 58 -6.54 3.72 -8.48
C ASN A 58 -6.16 2.29 -8.07
N PHE A 59 -6.30 1.97 -6.79
CA PHE A 59 -5.96 0.65 -6.27
C PHE A 59 -7.04 0.05 -5.37
N ILE A 60 -7.06 -1.28 -5.36
CA ILE A 60 -7.68 -2.09 -4.30
C ILE A 60 -6.56 -2.83 -3.61
N MET A 61 -6.41 -2.61 -2.31
CA MET A 61 -5.42 -3.26 -1.48
C MET A 61 -6.09 -4.28 -0.59
N ILE A 62 -5.66 -5.52 -0.73
CA ILE A 62 -5.98 -6.62 0.18
C ILE A 62 -4.77 -6.78 1.10
N SER A 63 -5.02 -6.73 2.39
CA SER A 63 -4.03 -6.76 3.45
C SER A 63 -4.25 -8.00 4.32
N LEU A 64 -3.22 -8.81 4.53
CA LEU A 64 -3.27 -10.00 5.37
C LEU A 64 -2.38 -9.82 6.61
N ASP A 65 -2.97 -9.89 7.80
CA ASP A 65 -2.24 -9.84 9.07
C ASP A 65 -1.60 -11.21 9.41
N LYS A 66 -0.64 -11.23 10.35
CA LYS A 66 0.01 -12.44 10.90
C LYS A 66 -0.98 -13.50 11.37
N ASN A 67 -2.17 -13.08 11.81
CA ASN A 67 -3.24 -13.96 12.27
C ASN A 67 -4.07 -14.58 11.14
N GLY A 68 -3.82 -14.23 9.88
CA GLY A 68 -4.62 -14.68 8.73
C GLY A 68 -5.91 -13.89 8.52
N HIS A 69 -6.08 -12.76 9.21
CA HIS A 69 -7.22 -11.86 8.99
C HIS A 69 -7.00 -11.02 7.75
N ALA A 70 -7.96 -11.08 6.83
CA ALA A 70 -7.95 -10.27 5.61
C ALA A 70 -8.62 -8.92 5.85
N PHE A 71 -8.04 -7.90 5.25
CA PHE A 71 -8.50 -6.53 5.30
C PHE A 71 -8.50 -5.94 3.89
N LEU A 72 -9.41 -5.01 3.65
CA LEU A 72 -9.63 -4.43 2.35
C LEU A 72 -9.55 -2.91 2.44
N ASN A 73 -8.86 -2.29 1.50
CA ASN A 73 -8.83 -0.86 1.32
C ASN A 73 -8.89 -0.51 -0.17
N SER A 74 -9.40 0.67 -0.49
CA SER A 74 -9.28 1.28 -1.81
C SER A 74 -9.18 2.80 -1.63
N ASP A 75 -8.39 3.43 -2.48
CA ASP A 75 -8.21 4.88 -2.49
C ASP A 75 -9.45 5.63 -3.01
N MET A 76 -10.27 4.98 -3.84
CA MET A 76 -11.46 5.57 -4.43
C MET A 76 -12.70 5.32 -3.57
N VAL A 77 -13.13 6.35 -2.80
CA VAL A 77 -14.37 6.30 -2.01
C VAL A 77 -15.61 5.97 -2.85
N PRO A 78 -15.83 6.58 -4.04
CA PRO A 78 -17.01 6.27 -4.86
C PRO A 78 -17.07 4.80 -5.28
N VAL A 79 -15.92 4.19 -5.54
CA VAL A 79 -15.82 2.77 -5.90
C VAL A 79 -16.23 1.89 -4.72
N LYS A 80 -15.74 2.22 -3.51
CA LYS A 80 -16.14 1.51 -2.29
C LYS A 80 -17.63 1.64 -2.02
N GLU A 81 -18.20 2.83 -2.20
CA GLU A 81 -19.62 3.11 -2.00
C GLU A 81 -20.49 2.26 -2.93
N GLN A 82 -20.20 2.26 -4.23
CA GLN A 82 -20.93 1.44 -5.20
C GLN A 82 -20.74 -0.07 -4.95
N ALA A 83 -19.53 -0.51 -4.59
CA ALA A 83 -19.29 -1.91 -4.27
C ALA A 83 -20.07 -2.34 -3.01
N LEU A 84 -20.14 -1.48 -1.99
CA LEU A 84 -20.95 -1.69 -0.79
C LEU A 84 -22.45 -1.72 -1.10
N ASP A 85 -22.95 -0.86 -1.99
CA ASP A 85 -24.34 -0.88 -2.44
C ASP A 85 -24.71 -2.21 -3.11
N LEU A 86 -23.85 -2.70 -4.01
CA LEU A 86 -24.04 -4.00 -4.65
C LEU A 86 -24.06 -5.13 -3.64
N ILE A 87 -23.14 -5.13 -2.67
CA ILE A 87 -23.08 -6.14 -1.60
C ILE A 87 -24.31 -6.05 -0.70
N ASN A 88 -24.76 -4.85 -0.36
CA ASN A 88 -25.94 -4.64 0.47
C ASN A 88 -27.19 -5.24 -0.19
N GLN A 89 -27.32 -5.11 -1.51
CA GLN A 89 -28.39 -5.70 -2.32
C GLN A 89 -28.24 -7.22 -2.45
N GLU A 90 -27.05 -7.73 -2.83
CA GLU A 90 -26.83 -9.16 -3.02
C GLU A 90 -26.97 -9.96 -1.72
N GLN A 91 -26.52 -9.40 -0.60
CA GLN A 91 -26.50 -10.07 0.71
C GLN A 91 -27.67 -9.67 1.63
N ASN A 92 -28.59 -8.81 1.16
CA ASN A 92 -29.74 -8.31 1.93
C ASN A 92 -29.37 -7.78 3.33
N LEU A 93 -28.32 -6.95 3.41
CA LEU A 93 -27.77 -6.50 4.71
C LEU A 93 -28.61 -5.42 5.40
N GLY A 94 -29.49 -4.75 4.66
CA GLY A 94 -30.35 -3.69 5.20
C GLY A 94 -29.57 -2.46 5.68
N LEU A 95 -28.41 -2.19 5.09
CA LEU A 95 -27.63 -0.98 5.35
C LEU A 95 -28.32 0.23 4.71
N THR A 96 -28.33 1.33 5.43
CA THR A 96 -28.83 2.62 4.93
C THR A 96 -27.77 3.33 4.08
N PRO A 97 -28.15 4.24 3.17
CA PRO A 97 -27.17 5.01 2.37
C PRO A 97 -26.15 5.76 3.24
N GLY A 98 -26.57 6.28 4.39
CA GLY A 98 -25.66 6.94 5.34
C GLY A 98 -24.65 6.01 6.00
N GLU A 99 -25.02 4.75 6.26
CA GLU A 99 -24.09 3.73 6.78
C GLU A 99 -23.11 3.28 5.70
N ILE A 100 -23.58 3.14 4.46
CA ILE A 100 -22.76 2.78 3.31
C ILE A 100 -21.70 3.85 3.03
N HIS A 101 -22.09 5.12 3.02
CA HIS A 101 -21.13 6.21 2.86
C HIS A 101 -20.09 6.23 3.98
N LYS A 102 -20.50 6.02 5.25
CA LYS A 102 -19.55 5.91 6.37
C LYS A 102 -18.56 4.77 6.17
N LEU A 103 -19.03 3.60 5.76
CA LEU A 103 -18.18 2.44 5.45
C LEU A 103 -17.23 2.73 4.28
N ALA A 104 -17.68 3.44 3.26
CA ALA A 104 -16.85 3.81 2.12
C ALA A 104 -15.73 4.79 2.51
N VAL A 105 -15.97 5.68 3.46
CA VAL A 105 -14.96 6.63 3.97
C VAL A 105 -13.96 5.96 4.94
N MET A 106 -14.26 4.77 5.46
CA MET A 106 -13.34 4.07 6.35
C MET A 106 -12.00 3.78 5.63
N PRO A 107 -10.85 3.96 6.33
CA PRO A 107 -9.53 3.65 5.77
C PRO A 107 -9.32 2.17 5.46
N ILE A 108 -10.07 1.29 6.12
CA ILE A 108 -9.97 -0.15 5.95
C ILE A 108 -11.33 -0.77 6.25
N ILE A 109 -11.60 -1.92 5.65
CA ILE A 109 -12.75 -2.77 5.91
C ILE A 109 -12.21 -4.14 6.33
N GLY A 110 -12.59 -4.59 7.51
CA GLY A 110 -11.97 -5.75 8.16
C GLY A 110 -12.95 -6.55 9.00
N THR A 111 -14.15 -6.79 8.48
CA THR A 111 -15.21 -7.50 9.21
C THR A 111 -16.05 -8.34 8.27
N SER A 112 -16.83 -9.26 8.85
CA SER A 112 -17.85 -10.00 8.12
C SER A 112 -19.05 -9.13 7.74
N PHE A 113 -19.81 -9.57 6.72
CA PHE A 113 -21.02 -8.88 6.26
C PHE A 113 -22.05 -8.64 7.37
N ASN A 114 -22.26 -9.61 8.26
CA ASN A 114 -23.19 -9.51 9.38
C ASN A 114 -22.85 -8.37 10.35
N ASN A 115 -21.57 -8.02 10.45
CA ASN A 115 -21.06 -7.02 11.37
C ASN A 115 -20.78 -5.67 10.69
N LEU A 116 -21.02 -5.52 9.38
CA LEU A 116 -20.77 -4.26 8.66
C LEU A 116 -21.57 -3.10 9.24
N LYS A 117 -22.81 -3.35 9.67
CA LYS A 117 -23.63 -2.31 10.30
C LYS A 117 -22.98 -1.75 11.57
N ALA A 118 -22.56 -2.64 12.47
CA ALA A 118 -21.84 -2.25 13.69
C ALA A 118 -20.50 -1.57 13.36
N TYR A 119 -19.81 -2.05 12.33
CA TYR A 119 -18.54 -1.49 11.86
C TYR A 119 -18.68 -0.04 11.37
N SER A 120 -19.79 0.30 10.71
CA SER A 120 -20.08 1.67 10.25
C SER A 120 -20.22 2.70 11.38
N GLN A 121 -20.41 2.23 12.61
CA GLN A 121 -20.58 3.04 13.80
C GLN A 121 -19.29 3.16 14.62
N LEU A 122 -18.25 2.40 14.28
CA LEU A 122 -16.98 2.45 15.00
C LEU A 122 -16.21 3.73 14.68
N PRO A 123 -15.55 4.34 15.68
CA PRO A 123 -14.63 5.44 15.42
C PRO A 123 -13.37 4.90 14.72
N VAL A 124 -12.80 5.71 13.82
CA VAL A 124 -11.56 5.37 13.09
C VAL A 124 -10.39 5.03 14.04
N ALA A 125 -10.38 5.59 15.25
CA ALA A 125 -9.38 5.29 16.27
C ALA A 125 -9.48 3.87 16.88
N ALA A 126 -10.64 3.21 16.75
CA ALA A 126 -10.83 1.83 17.21
C ALA A 126 -10.36 0.80 16.18
N LEU A 127 -9.95 1.23 14.98
CA LEU A 127 -9.42 0.35 13.95
C LEU A 127 -8.01 -0.08 14.33
N ASN A 128 -7.86 -1.37 14.64
CA ASN A 128 -6.60 -1.99 15.05
C ASN A 128 -6.51 -3.44 14.53
N ASP A 129 -5.42 -4.11 14.90
CA ASP A 129 -5.11 -5.51 14.58
C ASP A 129 -6.06 -6.54 15.20
N LYS A 130 -6.94 -6.14 16.14
CA LYS A 130 -7.93 -7.02 16.79
C LYS A 130 -9.24 -7.13 16.03
N LEU A 131 -9.36 -6.42 14.91
CA LEU A 131 -10.51 -6.58 14.04
C LEU A 131 -10.59 -8.04 13.54
N PRO A 132 -11.80 -8.62 13.46
CA PRO A 132 -11.99 -10.02 13.11
C PRO A 132 -11.58 -10.37 11.67
N GLY A 133 -11.37 -9.36 10.81
CA GLY A 133 -11.07 -9.53 9.40
C GLY A 133 -12.30 -9.94 8.58
N ILE A 134 -12.13 -9.90 7.26
CA ILE A 134 -13.05 -10.49 6.31
C ILE A 134 -12.88 -12.02 6.37
N PRO A 135 -13.96 -12.80 6.54
CA PRO A 135 -13.88 -14.25 6.54
C PRO A 135 -13.35 -14.82 5.22
N ILE A 136 -12.18 -15.47 5.29
CA ILE A 136 -11.48 -16.10 4.16
C ILE A 136 -11.03 -17.54 4.45
N GLN A 137 -11.37 -18.08 5.62
CA GLN A 137 -10.85 -19.36 6.11
C GLN A 137 -11.38 -20.56 5.32
N ASP A 138 -12.59 -20.46 4.79
CA ASP A 138 -13.22 -21.50 3.97
C ASP A 138 -13.31 -21.04 2.52
N THR A 139 -12.81 -21.85 1.59
CA THR A 139 -12.91 -21.61 0.15
C THR A 139 -14.36 -21.55 -0.32
N ALA A 140 -15.29 -22.29 0.29
CA ALA A 140 -16.71 -22.28 -0.11
C ALA A 140 -17.44 -21.01 0.34
N ASN A 141 -17.11 -20.48 1.52
CA ASN A 141 -17.79 -19.33 2.15
C ASN A 141 -16.90 -18.08 2.21
N ASN A 142 -15.94 -17.96 1.29
CA ASN A 142 -15.00 -16.85 1.28
C ASN A 142 -15.70 -15.53 0.91
N GLN A 143 -15.89 -14.64 1.88
CA GLN A 143 -16.58 -13.36 1.67
C GLN A 143 -15.76 -12.40 0.81
N LEU A 144 -14.43 -12.58 0.74
CA LEU A 144 -13.59 -11.78 -0.15
C LEU A 144 -13.93 -12.02 -1.63
N LYS A 145 -14.49 -13.18 -1.99
CA LYS A 145 -14.97 -13.44 -3.36
C LYS A 145 -16.07 -12.47 -3.76
N VAL A 146 -17.02 -12.25 -2.85
CA VAL A 146 -18.15 -11.34 -3.07
C VAL A 146 -17.67 -9.90 -3.14
N TRP A 147 -16.72 -9.51 -2.27
CA TRP A 147 -16.05 -8.20 -2.36
C TRP A 147 -15.39 -8.00 -3.72
N MET A 148 -14.55 -8.95 -4.16
CA MET A 148 -13.81 -8.84 -5.41
C MET A 148 -14.76 -8.80 -6.62
N LYS A 149 -15.83 -9.59 -6.60
CA LYS A 149 -16.89 -9.54 -7.61
C LYS A 149 -17.50 -8.15 -7.73
N ALA A 150 -17.86 -7.54 -6.59
CA ALA A 150 -18.45 -6.21 -6.54
C ALA A 150 -17.48 -5.13 -7.07
N PHE A 151 -16.19 -5.22 -6.74
CA PHE A 151 -15.19 -4.31 -7.29
C PHE A 151 -15.01 -4.49 -8.79
N VAL A 152 -14.95 -5.73 -9.29
CA VAL A 152 -14.80 -6.00 -10.73
C VAL A 152 -16.00 -5.49 -11.51
N SER A 153 -17.23 -5.63 -10.99
CA SER A 153 -18.41 -5.06 -11.64
C SER A 153 -18.36 -3.54 -11.71
N VAL A 154 -18.02 -2.88 -10.60
CA VAL A 154 -17.90 -1.40 -10.57
C VAL A 154 -16.77 -0.93 -11.49
N GLN A 155 -15.63 -1.60 -11.45
CA GLN A 155 -14.48 -1.27 -12.28
C GLN A 155 -14.78 -1.45 -13.78
N ARG A 156 -15.52 -2.49 -14.18
CA ARG A 156 -15.92 -2.68 -15.57
C ARG A 156 -16.78 -1.52 -16.06
N ASP A 157 -17.70 -1.06 -15.23
CA ASP A 157 -18.59 0.05 -15.58
C ASP A 157 -17.77 1.36 -15.67
N LEU A 158 -16.81 1.59 -14.77
CA LEU A 158 -15.89 2.74 -14.84
C LEU A 158 -14.96 2.72 -16.04
N ILE A 159 -14.41 1.55 -16.40
CA ILE A 159 -13.54 1.40 -17.58
C ILE A 159 -14.30 1.70 -18.88
N SER A 160 -15.61 1.44 -18.89
CA SER A 160 -16.46 1.75 -20.05
C SER A 160 -16.57 3.27 -20.28
N ASP A 161 -16.52 4.06 -19.20
CA ASP A 161 -16.55 5.53 -19.26
C ASP A 161 -15.15 6.14 -19.44
N ASP A 162 -14.13 5.62 -18.75
CA ASP A 162 -12.73 6.04 -18.88
C ASP A 162 -11.78 4.82 -18.94
N PRO A 163 -11.16 4.54 -20.10
CA PRO A 163 -10.19 3.45 -20.23
C PRO A 163 -8.99 3.52 -19.27
N ASN A 164 -8.67 4.70 -18.74
CA ASN A 164 -7.59 4.89 -17.76
C ASN A 164 -8.03 4.66 -16.31
N ALA A 165 -9.32 4.41 -16.05
CA ALA A 165 -9.84 4.11 -14.72
C ALA A 165 -9.55 2.67 -14.25
N LYS A 166 -8.68 1.92 -14.96
CA LYS A 166 -8.27 0.58 -14.54
C LYS A 166 -7.58 0.66 -13.18
N MET A 167 -8.18 0.02 -12.19
CA MET A 167 -7.63 -0.12 -10.86
C MET A 167 -6.68 -1.30 -10.77
N ALA A 168 -5.58 -1.11 -10.05
CA ALA A 168 -4.61 -2.15 -9.76
C ALA A 168 -5.01 -2.89 -8.48
N VAL A 169 -4.97 -4.23 -8.51
CA VAL A 169 -5.14 -5.04 -7.30
C VAL A 169 -3.77 -5.26 -6.66
N ILE A 170 -3.69 -4.93 -5.38
CA ILE A 170 -2.50 -5.01 -4.56
C ILE A 170 -2.75 -6.01 -3.44
N LEU A 171 -1.84 -6.96 -3.27
CA LEU A 171 -1.84 -7.92 -2.18
C LEU A 171 -0.66 -7.63 -1.25
N LYS A 172 -0.95 -7.13 -0.06
CA LYS A 172 0.00 -6.94 1.03
C LYS A 172 -0.24 -8.04 2.05
N GLY A 173 0.81 -8.72 2.49
CA GLY A 173 0.65 -9.70 3.56
C GLY A 173 1.84 -9.73 4.48
N ASP A 174 1.60 -10.07 5.73
CA ASP A 174 2.63 -10.18 6.75
C ASP A 174 3.53 -11.39 6.48
N ASN A 175 4.82 -11.27 6.82
CA ASN A 175 5.82 -12.33 6.67
C ASN A 175 5.46 -13.60 7.47
N VAL A 176 4.71 -13.46 8.57
CA VAL A 176 4.27 -14.58 9.42
C VAL A 176 2.91 -15.13 9.01
N ALA A 177 2.20 -14.46 8.10
CA ALA A 177 0.89 -14.92 7.67
C ALA A 177 1.01 -16.28 6.97
N LYS A 178 0.12 -17.21 7.35
CA LYS A 178 0.18 -18.60 6.91
C LYS A 178 -0.17 -18.72 5.42
N PHE A 179 0.53 -19.60 4.72
CA PHE A 179 0.37 -19.83 3.28
C PHE A 179 -1.05 -20.27 2.83
N PRO A 180 -1.82 -21.08 3.59
CA PRO A 180 -3.20 -21.42 3.22
C PRO A 180 -4.13 -20.22 3.06
N GLU A 181 -3.96 -19.19 3.89
CA GLU A 181 -4.79 -17.99 3.90
C GLU A 181 -4.50 -17.14 2.65
N PHE A 182 -3.23 -17.03 2.25
CA PHE A 182 -2.86 -16.45 0.95
C PHE A 182 -3.46 -17.24 -0.22
N LYS A 183 -3.44 -18.57 -0.16
CA LYS A 183 -4.07 -19.41 -1.20
C LYS A 183 -5.56 -19.12 -1.33
N ASN A 184 -6.27 -18.91 -0.22
CA ASN A 184 -7.69 -18.59 -0.23
C ASN A 184 -7.96 -17.20 -0.81
N VAL A 185 -7.08 -16.22 -0.55
CA VAL A 185 -7.15 -14.89 -1.20
C VAL A 185 -6.91 -15.00 -2.71
N ILE A 186 -5.87 -15.74 -3.13
CA ILE A 186 -5.57 -15.95 -4.55
C ILE A 186 -6.72 -16.70 -5.24
N ALA A 187 -7.32 -17.69 -4.58
CA ALA A 187 -8.50 -18.38 -5.10
C ALA A 187 -9.68 -17.42 -5.30
N ALA A 188 -9.90 -16.48 -4.37
CA ALA A 188 -10.94 -15.47 -4.50
C ALA A 188 -10.70 -14.48 -5.65
N LEU A 189 -9.44 -14.12 -5.89
CA LEU A 189 -9.05 -13.29 -7.04
C LEU A 189 -9.23 -14.04 -8.37
N THR A 190 -8.75 -15.28 -8.42
CA THR A 190 -8.78 -16.12 -9.64
C THR A 190 -10.20 -16.42 -10.09
N GLU A 191 -11.10 -16.73 -9.14
CA GLU A 191 -12.51 -16.99 -9.44
C GLU A 191 -13.24 -15.77 -10.02
N ASN A 192 -12.80 -14.57 -9.63
CA ASN A 192 -13.29 -13.31 -10.20
C ASN A 192 -12.51 -12.86 -11.44
N SER A 193 -11.70 -13.75 -12.04
CA SER A 193 -10.86 -13.45 -13.21
C SER A 193 -9.83 -12.33 -12.99
N ILE A 194 -9.44 -12.08 -11.74
CA ILE A 194 -8.35 -11.15 -11.40
C ILE A 194 -7.04 -11.93 -11.43
N LEU A 195 -6.41 -11.97 -12.59
CA LEU A 195 -5.15 -12.68 -12.82
C LEU A 195 -3.92 -11.77 -12.66
N GLU A 196 -4.12 -10.46 -12.75
CA GLU A 196 -3.08 -9.44 -12.58
C GLU A 196 -3.20 -8.78 -11.22
N PHE A 197 -2.29 -9.09 -10.30
CA PHE A 197 -2.17 -8.41 -9.03
C PHE A 197 -0.70 -8.23 -8.64
N GLN A 198 -0.42 -7.19 -7.84
CA GLN A 198 0.92 -6.86 -7.38
C GLN A 198 1.07 -7.27 -5.93
N MET A 199 2.11 -8.03 -5.59
CA MET A 199 2.45 -8.31 -4.20
C MET A 199 3.32 -7.19 -3.65
N VAL A 200 3.01 -6.67 -2.47
CA VAL A 200 3.82 -5.66 -1.80
C VAL A 200 4.78 -6.33 -0.84
N THR A 201 6.05 -6.07 -1.09
CA THR A 201 7.19 -6.54 -0.31
C THR A 201 8.01 -5.34 0.13
N ASN A 202 8.69 -5.43 1.27
CA ASN A 202 9.71 -4.45 1.62
C ASN A 202 10.87 -4.56 0.61
N PRO A 203 11.44 -3.44 0.14
CA PRO A 203 12.58 -3.49 -0.77
C PRO A 203 13.79 -4.12 -0.07
N GLU A 204 14.37 -5.14 -0.68
CA GLU A 204 15.65 -5.73 -0.29
C GLU A 204 16.72 -5.27 -1.29
N GLY A 205 17.90 -4.90 -0.78
CA GLY A 205 19.03 -4.61 -1.67
C GLY A 205 19.44 -5.87 -2.43
N VAL A 206 19.79 -5.73 -3.70
CA VAL A 206 20.20 -6.86 -4.52
C VAL A 206 21.51 -7.43 -3.97
N PRO A 207 21.56 -8.74 -3.59
CA PRO A 207 22.78 -9.32 -3.04
C PRO A 207 23.94 -9.23 -4.04
N SER A 208 25.09 -8.77 -3.53
CA SER A 208 26.34 -8.63 -4.28
C SER A 208 26.72 -9.94 -4.98
N GLY A 209 26.95 -9.89 -6.30
CA GLY A 209 27.42 -11.05 -7.07
C GLY A 209 26.34 -11.88 -7.79
N THR A 210 25.05 -11.61 -7.57
CA THR A 210 23.94 -12.24 -8.31
C THR A 210 23.90 -11.78 -9.78
N GLU A 211 23.24 -12.54 -10.66
CA GLU A 211 23.06 -12.14 -12.07
C GLU A 211 22.29 -10.82 -12.20
N LEU A 212 21.34 -10.57 -11.29
CA LEU A 212 20.61 -9.31 -11.18
C LEU A 212 21.53 -8.14 -10.81
N TRP A 213 22.49 -8.36 -9.90
CA TRP A 213 23.51 -7.36 -9.54
C TRP A 213 24.43 -7.05 -10.72
N LYS A 214 24.89 -8.07 -11.45
CA LYS A 214 25.72 -7.91 -12.66
C LYS A 214 24.97 -7.16 -13.77
N LYS A 215 23.70 -7.50 -13.98
CA LYS A 215 22.84 -6.85 -14.97
C LYS A 215 22.57 -5.38 -14.61
N ALA A 216 22.24 -5.09 -13.36
CA ALA A 216 22.03 -3.72 -12.89
C ALA A 216 23.29 -2.84 -13.01
N GLN A 217 24.49 -3.40 -12.75
CA GLN A 217 25.76 -2.71 -13.00
C GLN A 217 26.00 -2.44 -14.49
N SER A 218 25.68 -3.40 -15.36
CA SER A 218 25.84 -3.24 -16.81
C SER A 218 24.87 -2.21 -17.42
N GLU A 219 23.69 -2.03 -16.81
CA GLU A 219 22.64 -1.09 -17.25
C GLU A 219 22.77 0.30 -16.61
N GLY A 220 23.81 0.55 -15.80
CA GLY A 220 24.09 1.87 -15.21
C GLY A 220 23.20 2.24 -14.01
N ALA A 221 22.42 1.30 -13.47
CA ALA A 221 21.63 1.51 -12.26
C ALA A 221 22.54 1.41 -11.02
N LYS A 222 22.70 2.51 -10.28
CA LYS A 222 23.38 2.49 -8.96
C LYS A 222 22.48 1.78 -7.96
N LEU A 223 22.72 0.48 -7.76
CA LEU A 223 22.20 -0.26 -6.61
C LEU A 223 23.28 -0.29 -5.53
N GLU A 224 22.93 0.19 -4.33
CA GLU A 224 23.83 0.14 -3.19
C GLU A 224 24.03 -1.33 -2.75
N PRO A 225 25.28 -1.78 -2.55
CA PRO A 225 25.54 -3.13 -2.10
C PRO A 225 25.13 -3.28 -0.63
N VAL A 226 24.36 -4.32 -0.32
CA VAL A 226 24.17 -4.78 1.05
C VAL A 226 25.29 -5.77 1.35
N ASN A 227 26.25 -5.38 2.18
CA ASN A 227 27.22 -6.30 2.75
C ASN A 227 26.51 -7.10 3.84
N GLY A 228 26.54 -8.44 3.69
CA GLY A 228 26.00 -9.37 4.67
C GLY A 228 26.77 -9.39 5.99
#